data_AF-A0A6C0C7W4-F1
#
_entry.id   AF-A0A6C0C7W4-F1
#
_cell.length_a   1.000
_cell.length_b   1.000
_cell.length_c   1.000
_cell.angle_alpha   90.00
_cell.angle_beta   90.00
_cell.angle_gamma   90.00
#
_symmetry.space_group_name_H-M   'P 1'
#
loop_
_entity.id
_entity.type
_entity.pdbx_description
1 polymer ?
#
loop_
_entity_poly.entity_id
_entity_poly.type
_entity_poly.pdbx_seq_one_letter_code
_entity_poly.pdbx_strand_id
1 'polypeptide(L)'
;MNNLISDIHTHLCTFLSNIDKLNFLSVSKKYHGIKNVVSFEDEVNMAYVSHLWYYNSFCNVRICKSFEDNDDLEVSNVMYPKNIARLKLYNYKTTLNIPKSVTDLTCVLHKNISAYIPHGIKYLTFSCCDPENNIYIDGHIPNTVTHLTINSNSNYRCLNSRVTINDDIDIKKYIPKSVTNLTITYVSKFAGDIIPDSVIDLHISRFLNDTWDGIPHTVKNLRICKGTLPPTVPINLTRLRIDYGHDVSLGAHNFNYLTHLSLNDTFNMTINENHLPLTLTHLTLGDDFNQSIEFCNPHHLQSLILGDKFNQPIKTTFPSLAFLQFGHDFDQLLSPQQIPNVTHLRFGTSFNQNVTIPTKVTHLTFGDKFNKYLDRIPESVTHLTVGYYFRFDYHIKLPMNIISLTYSDLYGRPINNIMNPHVKFLKFGKYFSCPLPLHLLTHVTEISLHRNYSLDINTELYQIISFYN
;
A
#
# COMPACT_ATOMS: atom_id res chain seq x y z
N MET A 1 -12.50 -35.19 -21.14
CA MET A 1 -12.24 -33.84 -21.71
C MET A 1 -13.09 -32.74 -21.09
N ASN A 2 -14.40 -32.90 -20.84
CA ASN A 2 -15.24 -31.82 -20.30
C ASN A 2 -14.83 -31.31 -18.89
N ASN A 3 -14.37 -32.17 -17.99
CA ASN A 3 -13.91 -31.75 -16.65
C ASN A 3 -12.60 -30.95 -16.71
N LEU A 4 -11.61 -31.42 -17.48
CA LEU A 4 -10.32 -30.73 -17.64
C LEU A 4 -10.48 -29.29 -18.17
N ILE A 5 -11.42 -29.09 -19.11
CA ILE A 5 -11.74 -27.76 -19.65
C ILE A 5 -12.43 -26.89 -18.59
N SER A 6 -13.31 -27.46 -17.76
CA SER A 6 -13.92 -26.74 -16.63
C SER A 6 -12.87 -26.31 -15.60
N ASP A 7 -11.89 -27.18 -15.32
CA ASP A 7 -10.81 -26.91 -14.36
C ASP A 7 -9.91 -25.77 -14.85
N ILE A 8 -9.53 -25.77 -16.13
CA ILE A 8 -8.74 -24.68 -16.74
C ILE A 8 -9.51 -23.35 -16.64
N HIS A 9 -10.80 -23.32 -16.97
CA HIS A 9 -11.59 -22.09 -16.87
C HIS A 9 -11.77 -21.61 -15.44
N THR A 10 -11.90 -22.54 -14.48
CA THR A 10 -12.02 -22.20 -13.06
C THR A 10 -10.70 -21.65 -12.53
N HIS A 11 -9.58 -22.20 -12.98
CA HIS A 11 -8.24 -21.67 -12.70
C HIS A 11 -8.02 -20.30 -13.34
N LEU A 12 -8.45 -20.06 -14.57
CA LEU A 12 -8.40 -18.72 -15.18
C LEU A 12 -9.17 -17.69 -14.34
N CYS A 13 -10.32 -18.08 -13.79
CA CYS A 13 -11.10 -17.21 -12.90
C CYS A 13 -10.37 -16.85 -11.59
N THR A 14 -9.28 -17.53 -11.19
CA THR A 14 -8.49 -17.09 -10.02
C THR A 14 -7.63 -15.86 -10.30
N PHE A 15 -7.44 -15.49 -11.57
CA PHE A 15 -6.66 -14.32 -12.00
C PHE A 15 -7.53 -13.13 -12.43
N LEU A 16 -8.85 -13.29 -12.45
CA LEU A 16 -9.81 -12.27 -12.89
C LEU A 16 -10.44 -11.54 -11.71
N SER A 17 -10.81 -10.26 -11.88
CA SER A 17 -11.68 -9.55 -10.94
C SER A 17 -13.10 -10.16 -10.95
N ASN A 18 -13.92 -9.95 -9.92
CA ASN A 18 -15.27 -10.54 -9.94
C ASN A 18 -16.12 -10.03 -11.11
N ILE A 19 -15.94 -8.78 -11.54
CA ILE A 19 -16.66 -8.24 -12.70
C ILE A 19 -16.21 -8.95 -13.99
N ASP A 20 -14.91 -9.20 -14.14
CA ASP A 20 -14.37 -9.93 -15.29
C ASP A 20 -14.80 -11.39 -15.27
N LYS A 21 -14.84 -12.04 -14.09
CA LYS A 21 -15.41 -13.39 -13.93
C LYS A 21 -16.86 -13.42 -14.39
N LEU A 22 -17.69 -12.48 -13.96
CA LEU A 22 -19.10 -12.44 -14.34
C LEU A 22 -19.29 -12.24 -15.85
N ASN A 23 -18.50 -11.34 -16.45
CA ASN A 23 -18.53 -11.11 -17.90
C ASN A 23 -18.10 -12.37 -18.66
N PHE A 24 -16.95 -12.95 -18.30
CA PHE A 24 -16.42 -14.17 -18.90
C PHE A 24 -17.40 -15.35 -18.80
N LEU A 25 -17.98 -15.57 -17.63
CA LEU A 25 -18.91 -16.66 -17.38
C LEU A 25 -20.29 -16.43 -18.01
N SER A 26 -20.58 -15.22 -18.53
CA SER A 26 -21.85 -14.92 -19.20
C SER A 26 -21.77 -15.05 -20.73
N VAL A 27 -20.59 -15.37 -21.28
CA VAL A 27 -20.37 -15.52 -22.74
C VAL A 27 -21.12 -16.73 -23.34
N SER A 28 -21.38 -17.78 -22.54
CA SER A 28 -22.13 -18.95 -23.02
C SER A 28 -22.92 -19.64 -21.92
N LYS A 29 -23.98 -20.39 -22.29
CA LYS A 29 -24.74 -21.23 -21.34
C LYS A 29 -23.85 -22.25 -20.62
N LYS A 30 -22.81 -22.77 -21.30
CA LYS A 30 -21.84 -23.71 -20.73
C LYS A 30 -21.03 -23.06 -19.60
N TYR A 31 -20.55 -21.84 -19.82
CA TYR A 31 -19.80 -21.09 -18.80
C TYR A 31 -20.69 -20.52 -17.71
N HIS A 32 -21.95 -20.22 -18.02
CA HIS A 32 -22.91 -19.75 -17.03
C HIS A 32 -23.05 -20.74 -15.88
N GLY A 33 -23.06 -22.04 -16.19
CA GLY A 33 -23.11 -23.12 -15.20
C GLY A 33 -21.90 -23.18 -14.25
N ILE A 34 -20.75 -22.59 -14.60
CA ILE A 34 -19.52 -22.61 -13.78
C ILE A 34 -19.57 -21.59 -12.63
N LYS A 35 -20.53 -20.66 -12.64
CA LYS A 35 -20.68 -19.62 -11.60
C LYS A 35 -20.83 -20.20 -10.19
N ASN A 36 -21.36 -21.41 -10.02
CA ASN A 36 -21.51 -22.08 -8.72
C ASN A 36 -20.23 -22.77 -8.19
N VAL A 37 -19.15 -22.81 -8.98
CA VAL A 37 -17.87 -23.45 -8.62
C VAL A 37 -16.74 -22.44 -8.45
N VAL A 38 -16.89 -21.23 -9.01
CA VAL A 38 -15.92 -20.13 -8.92
C VAL A 38 -16.16 -19.29 -7.67
N SER A 39 -15.11 -18.84 -6.98
CA SER A 39 -15.22 -17.93 -5.84
C SER A 39 -15.34 -16.46 -6.26
N PHE A 40 -16.26 -15.73 -5.61
CA PHE A 40 -16.39 -14.28 -5.71
C PHE A 40 -15.94 -13.62 -4.41
N GLU A 41 -14.82 -12.87 -4.48
CA GLU A 41 -14.06 -12.41 -3.32
C GLU A 41 -14.30 -10.94 -2.93
N ASP A 42 -14.76 -10.11 -3.87
CA ASP A 42 -15.22 -8.75 -3.57
C ASP A 42 -16.38 -8.74 -2.58
N GLU A 43 -16.44 -7.68 -1.78
CA GLU A 43 -17.52 -7.47 -0.83
C GLU A 43 -18.85 -7.25 -1.55
N VAL A 44 -19.85 -8.07 -1.23
CA VAL A 44 -21.21 -7.92 -1.73
C VAL A 44 -22.22 -7.80 -0.59
N ASN A 45 -23.23 -6.95 -0.76
CA ASN A 45 -24.37 -6.93 0.17
C ASN A 45 -25.23 -8.16 -0.05
N MET A 46 -25.43 -8.94 1.01
CA MET A 46 -26.21 -10.16 1.02
C MET A 46 -27.59 -9.99 0.38
N ALA A 47 -28.26 -8.87 0.64
CA ALA A 47 -29.61 -8.59 0.14
C ALA A 47 -29.70 -8.61 -1.40
N TYR A 48 -28.61 -8.28 -2.09
CA TYR A 48 -28.58 -8.25 -3.57
C TYR A 48 -28.23 -9.59 -4.21
N VAL A 49 -27.69 -10.55 -3.44
CA VAL A 49 -27.16 -11.80 -4.00
C VAL A 49 -27.85 -13.05 -3.48
N SER A 50 -28.67 -12.95 -2.42
CA SER A 50 -29.32 -14.09 -1.76
C SER A 50 -30.28 -14.88 -2.66
N HIS A 51 -30.86 -14.23 -3.67
CA HIS A 51 -31.78 -14.86 -4.62
C HIS A 51 -31.07 -15.53 -5.81
N LEU A 52 -29.75 -15.36 -5.95
CA LEU A 52 -29.00 -15.90 -7.08
C LEU A 52 -28.75 -17.41 -6.90
N TRP A 53 -28.94 -18.18 -7.97
CA TRP A 53 -28.75 -19.63 -7.94
C TRP A 53 -27.30 -20.07 -7.62
N TYR A 54 -26.33 -19.17 -7.82
CA TYR A 54 -24.91 -19.35 -7.49
C TYR A 54 -24.49 -18.64 -6.19
N TYR A 55 -25.44 -18.30 -5.31
CA TYR A 55 -25.19 -17.57 -4.05
C TYR A 55 -24.07 -18.19 -3.19
N ASN A 56 -23.92 -19.51 -3.18
CA ASN A 56 -22.90 -20.21 -2.39
C ASN A 56 -21.44 -19.93 -2.84
N SER A 57 -21.25 -19.29 -4.00
CA SER A 57 -19.95 -18.91 -4.54
C SER A 57 -19.39 -17.61 -3.96
N PHE A 58 -20.21 -16.80 -3.29
CA PHE A 58 -19.77 -15.56 -2.65
C PHE A 58 -19.11 -15.87 -1.31
N CYS A 59 -17.84 -15.52 -1.16
CA CYS A 59 -17.07 -15.80 0.06
C CYS A 59 -16.84 -14.56 0.94
N ASN A 60 -17.19 -13.37 0.47
CA ASN A 60 -17.08 -12.11 1.21
C ASN A 60 -18.40 -11.34 1.18
N VAL A 61 -19.16 -11.44 2.26
CA VAL A 61 -20.52 -10.89 2.32
C VAL A 61 -20.62 -9.87 3.45
N ARG A 62 -21.27 -8.74 3.15
CA ARG A 62 -21.75 -7.81 4.16
C ARG A 62 -23.25 -7.94 4.35
N ILE A 63 -23.68 -7.73 5.59
CA ILE A 63 -25.09 -7.63 5.94
C ILE A 63 -25.31 -6.26 6.55
N CYS A 64 -26.30 -5.53 6.03
CA CYS A 64 -26.67 -4.19 6.51
C CYS A 64 -28.16 -4.20 6.86
N LYS A 65 -28.51 -3.81 8.10
CA LYS A 65 -29.90 -3.53 8.47
C LYS A 65 -30.20 -2.04 8.24
N SER A 66 -31.35 -1.71 7.66
CA SER A 66 -31.87 -0.35 7.53
C SER A 66 -32.09 0.29 8.90
N PHE A 67 -31.81 1.59 9.02
CA PHE A 67 -32.02 2.37 10.24
C PHE A 67 -33.50 2.57 10.60
N GLU A 68 -34.41 2.37 9.64
CA GLU A 68 -35.84 2.70 9.78
C GLU A 68 -36.67 1.55 10.39
N ASP A 69 -36.11 0.34 10.48
CA ASP A 69 -36.83 -0.81 11.03
C ASP A 69 -36.61 -0.90 12.54
N ASN A 70 -37.48 -0.21 13.28
CA ASN A 70 -37.62 -0.27 14.74
C ASN A 70 -38.04 -1.66 15.28
N ASP A 71 -38.12 -2.68 14.43
CA ASP A 71 -38.51 -4.02 14.86
C ASP A 71 -37.28 -4.84 15.31
N ASP A 72 -37.31 -5.13 16.61
CA ASP A 72 -36.56 -6.15 17.33
C ASP A 72 -36.91 -7.58 16.85
N LEU A 73 -36.82 -7.82 15.55
CA LEU A 73 -36.85 -9.16 15.01
C LEU A 73 -35.46 -9.78 15.20
N GLU A 74 -35.35 -10.68 16.17
CA GLU A 74 -34.28 -11.67 16.23
C GLU A 74 -34.22 -12.38 14.88
N VAL A 75 -33.24 -12.03 14.05
CA VAL A 75 -33.04 -12.68 12.74
C VAL A 75 -32.32 -14.01 12.99
N SER A 76 -33.03 -14.95 13.59
CA SER A 76 -32.52 -16.28 13.94
C SER A 76 -32.29 -17.18 12.71
N ASN A 77 -32.77 -16.78 11.52
CA ASN A 77 -32.74 -17.59 10.30
C ASN A 77 -32.02 -16.92 9.10
N VAL A 78 -30.84 -16.33 9.33
CA VAL A 78 -29.99 -15.88 8.21
C VAL A 78 -29.36 -17.10 7.52
N MET A 79 -29.71 -17.32 6.25
CA MET A 79 -29.07 -18.32 5.38
C MET A 79 -27.79 -17.75 4.78
N TYR A 80 -26.63 -18.18 5.28
CA TYR A 80 -25.32 -17.75 4.76
C TYR A 80 -24.88 -18.56 3.54
N PRO A 81 -23.99 -18.03 2.68
CA PRO A 81 -23.35 -18.81 1.64
C PRO A 81 -22.54 -19.96 2.28
N LYS A 82 -22.58 -21.15 1.68
CA LYS A 82 -21.84 -22.32 2.18
C LYS A 82 -20.32 -22.08 2.30
N ASN A 83 -19.73 -21.31 1.37
CA ASN A 83 -18.29 -21.07 1.29
C ASN A 83 -17.89 -19.68 1.83
N ILE A 84 -18.68 -19.11 2.75
CA ILE A 84 -18.35 -17.82 3.34
C ILE A 84 -17.07 -17.90 4.18
N ALA A 85 -16.12 -17.01 3.90
CA ALA A 85 -14.86 -16.87 4.62
C ALA A 85 -14.77 -15.52 5.35
N ARG A 86 -15.31 -14.45 4.71
CA ARG A 86 -15.35 -13.09 5.25
C ARG A 86 -16.79 -12.64 5.46
N LEU A 87 -17.07 -12.14 6.65
CA LEU A 87 -18.39 -11.64 7.03
C LEU A 87 -18.27 -10.25 7.64
N LYS A 88 -19.02 -9.28 7.10
CA LYS A 88 -19.18 -7.95 7.69
C LYS A 88 -20.60 -7.74 8.18
N LEU A 89 -20.77 -7.39 9.45
CA LEU A 89 -22.06 -7.15 10.09
C LEU A 89 -22.18 -5.68 10.41
N TYR A 90 -23.19 -5.01 9.85
CA TYR A 90 -23.52 -3.61 10.14
C TYR A 90 -24.86 -3.52 10.86
N ASN A 91 -24.87 -2.91 12.05
CA ASN A 91 -26.08 -2.56 12.81
C ASN A 91 -26.91 -3.76 13.30
N TYR A 92 -26.26 -4.82 13.79
CA TYR A 92 -26.93 -6.01 14.32
C TYR A 92 -26.87 -6.13 15.84
N LYS A 93 -27.98 -6.53 16.47
CA LYS A 93 -28.02 -7.02 17.86
C LYS A 93 -27.55 -8.50 17.87
N THR A 94 -26.29 -8.69 18.21
CA THR A 94 -25.58 -9.82 18.87
C THR A 94 -25.99 -11.30 18.78
N THR A 95 -27.17 -11.72 18.30
CA THR A 95 -27.60 -13.14 18.32
C THR A 95 -27.54 -13.84 16.97
N LEU A 96 -26.62 -13.45 16.07
CA LEU A 96 -26.43 -14.16 14.80
C LEU A 96 -25.54 -15.40 14.95
N ASN A 97 -26.03 -16.53 14.42
CA ASN A 97 -25.25 -17.76 14.27
C ASN A 97 -24.21 -17.61 13.15
N ILE A 98 -23.02 -17.13 13.50
CA ILE A 98 -21.91 -16.97 12.54
C ILE A 98 -21.41 -18.36 12.09
N PRO A 99 -21.31 -18.63 10.76
CA PRO A 99 -20.84 -19.90 10.25
C PRO A 99 -19.41 -20.23 10.68
N LYS A 100 -19.13 -21.51 10.97
CA LYS A 100 -17.79 -21.98 11.36
C LYS A 100 -16.71 -21.79 10.28
N SER A 101 -17.12 -21.61 9.02
CA SER A 101 -16.21 -21.37 7.89
C SER A 101 -15.65 -19.94 7.86
N VAL A 102 -16.26 -18.99 8.58
CA VAL A 102 -15.79 -17.61 8.65
C VAL A 102 -14.47 -17.58 9.40
N THR A 103 -13.46 -16.95 8.81
CA THR A 103 -12.14 -16.68 9.43
C THR A 103 -11.90 -15.20 9.65
N ASP A 104 -12.62 -14.34 8.91
CA ASP A 104 -12.49 -12.90 8.92
C ASP A 104 -13.84 -12.27 9.25
N LEU A 105 -13.93 -11.67 10.43
CA LEU A 105 -15.16 -11.09 10.94
C LEU A 105 -14.98 -9.58 11.17
N THR A 106 -15.84 -8.77 10.55
CA THR A 106 -15.96 -7.34 10.84
C THR A 106 -17.32 -7.07 11.47
N CYS A 107 -17.33 -6.47 12.66
CA CYS A 107 -18.54 -6.07 13.36
C CYS A 107 -18.57 -4.55 13.50
N VAL A 108 -19.55 -3.90 12.87
CA VAL A 108 -19.84 -2.47 12.98
C VAL A 108 -21.13 -2.28 13.76
N LEU A 109 -21.03 -1.67 14.94
CA LEU A 109 -22.00 -1.82 16.01
C LEU A 109 -22.48 -0.47 16.53
N HIS A 110 -23.78 -0.39 16.82
CA HIS A 110 -24.40 0.74 17.52
C HIS A 110 -24.65 0.48 19.01
N LYS A 111 -24.51 -0.76 19.51
CA LYS A 111 -24.67 -1.11 20.93
C LYS A 111 -23.67 -2.20 21.32
N ASN A 112 -23.42 -2.35 22.62
CA ASN A 112 -22.49 -3.33 23.18
C ASN A 112 -22.72 -4.75 22.65
N ILE A 113 -21.62 -5.45 22.38
CA ILE A 113 -21.64 -6.86 22.04
C ILE A 113 -21.48 -7.70 23.30
N SER A 114 -22.50 -8.48 23.61
CA SER A 114 -22.42 -9.72 24.40
C SER A 114 -22.56 -10.96 23.49
N ALA A 115 -22.03 -10.89 22.26
CA ALA A 115 -22.13 -11.99 21.28
C ALA A 115 -20.97 -12.97 21.40
N TYR A 116 -21.30 -14.24 21.22
CA TYR A 116 -20.35 -15.33 21.03
C TYR A 116 -19.60 -15.17 19.70
N ILE A 117 -18.28 -15.00 19.75
CA ILE A 117 -17.41 -15.01 18.57
C ILE A 117 -16.96 -16.47 18.35
N PRO A 118 -17.16 -17.06 17.16
CA PRO A 118 -16.76 -18.43 16.91
C PRO A 118 -15.25 -18.65 17.06
N HIS A 119 -14.85 -19.84 17.56
CA HIS A 119 -13.45 -20.25 17.67
C HIS A 119 -12.70 -20.40 16.31
N GLY A 120 -13.33 -20.15 15.17
CA GLY A 120 -12.68 -20.21 13.84
C GLY A 120 -12.04 -18.88 13.41
N ILE A 121 -12.38 -17.77 14.06
CA ILE A 121 -11.96 -16.43 13.65
C ILE A 121 -10.46 -16.24 13.88
N LYS A 122 -9.76 -15.74 12.85
CA LYS A 122 -8.34 -15.34 12.88
C LYS A 122 -8.18 -13.81 12.77
N TYR A 123 -9.02 -13.19 11.94
CA TYR A 123 -9.03 -11.74 11.71
C TYR A 123 -10.33 -11.16 12.26
N LEU A 124 -10.21 -10.24 13.21
CA LEU A 124 -11.35 -9.66 13.90
C LEU A 124 -11.27 -8.14 13.86
N THR A 125 -12.30 -7.49 13.36
CA THR A 125 -12.43 -6.03 13.36
C THR A 125 -13.68 -5.62 14.10
N PHE A 126 -13.53 -4.79 15.13
CA PHE A 126 -14.64 -4.14 15.81
C PHE A 126 -14.68 -2.67 15.45
N SER A 127 -15.86 -2.15 15.13
CA SER A 127 -16.11 -0.72 14.97
C SER A 127 -17.32 -0.33 15.80
N CYS A 128 -17.20 0.69 16.64
CA CYS A 128 -18.34 1.27 17.35
C CYS A 128 -18.73 2.61 16.72
N CYS A 129 -20.01 2.78 16.44
CA CYS A 129 -20.60 3.98 15.87
C CYS A 129 -21.45 4.77 16.88
N ASP A 130 -21.55 4.32 18.13
CA ASP A 130 -22.32 5.01 19.16
C ASP A 130 -21.47 6.13 19.80
N PRO A 131 -21.92 7.40 19.72
CA PRO A 131 -21.24 8.48 20.41
C PRO A 131 -21.24 8.27 21.94
N GLU A 132 -22.32 7.80 22.56
CA GLU A 132 -22.49 7.82 24.03
C GLU A 132 -21.96 6.56 24.74
N ASN A 133 -21.67 5.48 24.01
CA ASN A 133 -21.31 4.19 24.60
C ASN A 133 -19.83 3.82 24.41
N ASN A 134 -19.13 3.62 25.53
CA ASN A 134 -17.84 2.94 25.58
C ASN A 134 -17.96 1.54 24.94
N ILE A 135 -16.94 1.11 24.20
CA ILE A 135 -16.87 -0.25 23.68
C ILE A 135 -16.67 -1.20 24.87
N TYR A 136 -17.75 -1.87 25.31
CA TYR A 136 -17.62 -3.03 26.20
C TYR A 136 -17.51 -4.28 25.35
N ILE A 137 -16.34 -4.92 25.40
CA ILE A 137 -16.16 -6.29 24.91
C ILE A 137 -16.62 -7.20 26.04
N ASP A 138 -17.93 -7.39 26.18
CA ASP A 138 -18.52 -8.24 27.24
C ASP A 138 -18.51 -9.74 26.83
N GLY A 139 -17.55 -10.13 26.00
CA GLY A 139 -17.42 -11.47 25.43
C GLY A 139 -15.96 -11.86 25.21
N HIS A 140 -15.64 -13.14 25.41
CA HIS A 140 -14.27 -13.63 25.26
C HIS A 140 -13.85 -13.58 23.77
N ILE A 141 -12.85 -12.76 23.43
CA ILE A 141 -12.19 -12.85 22.11
C ILE A 141 -11.49 -14.21 22.04
N PRO A 142 -11.78 -15.08 21.05
CA PRO A 142 -11.20 -16.42 21.00
C PRO A 142 -9.68 -16.38 20.87
N ASN A 143 -8.99 -17.33 21.51
CA ASN A 143 -7.53 -17.51 21.39
C ASN A 143 -7.06 -17.94 19.98
N THR A 144 -7.96 -18.03 19.00
CA THR A 144 -7.63 -18.24 17.59
C THR A 144 -7.40 -16.93 16.83
N VAL A 145 -7.83 -15.80 17.40
CA VAL A 145 -7.64 -14.47 16.81
C VAL A 145 -6.17 -14.07 16.92
N THR A 146 -5.55 -13.78 15.77
CA THR A 146 -4.16 -13.33 15.68
C THR A 146 -4.06 -11.87 15.22
N HIS A 147 -5.06 -11.41 14.46
CA HIS A 147 -5.16 -10.03 13.97
C HIS A 147 -6.42 -9.38 14.54
N LEU A 148 -6.24 -8.32 15.32
CA LEU A 148 -7.33 -7.59 15.97
C LEU A 148 -7.28 -6.12 15.55
N THR A 149 -8.40 -5.61 15.05
CA THR A 149 -8.60 -4.19 14.77
C THR A 149 -9.71 -3.65 15.66
N ILE A 150 -9.40 -2.58 16.40
CA ILE A 150 -10.34 -1.87 17.25
C ILE A 150 -10.51 -0.48 16.66
N ASN A 151 -11.70 -0.23 16.10
CA ASN A 151 -12.06 1.01 15.45
C ASN A 151 -13.03 1.83 16.32
N SER A 152 -12.57 2.99 16.74
CA SER A 152 -13.31 3.99 17.49
C SER A 152 -13.60 5.18 16.58
N ASN A 153 -14.86 5.32 16.16
CA ASN A 153 -15.23 6.30 15.16
C ASN A 153 -15.21 7.72 15.76
N SER A 154 -14.27 8.55 15.33
CA SER A 154 -14.03 9.91 15.86
C SER A 154 -14.64 11.04 15.01
N ASN A 155 -15.53 10.72 14.07
CA ASN A 155 -16.16 11.71 13.19
C ASN A 155 -17.35 12.46 13.81
N TYR A 156 -17.80 12.09 15.00
CA TYR A 156 -18.76 12.89 15.76
C TYR A 156 -17.99 13.79 16.72
N ARG A 157 -18.09 15.10 16.52
CA ARG A 157 -17.66 16.12 17.47
C ARG A 157 -18.48 15.96 18.75
N CYS A 158 -18.10 15.02 19.58
CA CYS A 158 -18.72 14.84 20.87
C CYS A 158 -17.84 15.46 21.93
N LEU A 159 -18.27 16.65 22.35
CA LEU A 159 -17.74 17.43 23.45
C LEU A 159 -17.90 16.76 24.82
N ASN A 160 -18.26 15.48 24.91
CA ASN A 160 -18.26 14.71 26.16
C ASN A 160 -18.35 13.19 25.98
N SER A 161 -18.17 12.66 24.77
CA SER A 161 -18.42 11.24 24.53
C SER A 161 -17.22 10.63 23.83
N ARG A 162 -16.53 9.82 24.61
CA ARG A 162 -15.17 9.40 24.43
C ARG A 162 -15.23 7.91 24.03
N VAL A 163 -14.54 7.49 22.96
CA VAL A 163 -13.81 6.22 23.12
C VAL A 163 -12.58 6.57 23.91
N THR A 164 -12.79 6.59 25.22
CA THR A 164 -11.71 6.69 26.15
C THR A 164 -11.35 5.29 26.57
N ILE A 165 -10.13 4.88 26.26
CA ILE A 165 -9.33 4.15 27.24
C ILE A 165 -8.98 5.17 28.35
N ASN A 166 -9.97 5.73 29.02
CA ASN A 166 -9.80 6.56 30.20
C ASN A 166 -10.59 5.86 31.28
N ASP A 167 -9.81 5.61 32.33
CA ASP A 167 -10.18 5.25 33.67
C ASP A 167 -10.64 3.77 33.75
N ASP A 168 -9.62 2.91 33.85
CA ASP A 168 -9.64 1.54 34.40
C ASP A 168 -9.90 0.32 33.49
N ILE A 169 -10.15 0.47 32.19
CA ILE A 169 -10.27 -0.71 31.30
C ILE A 169 -8.90 -1.14 30.76
N ASP A 170 -8.29 -2.07 31.50
CA ASP A 170 -7.12 -2.84 31.09
C ASP A 170 -7.47 -3.73 29.87
N ILE A 171 -7.31 -3.21 28.65
CA ILE A 171 -7.60 -3.97 27.42
C ILE A 171 -6.73 -5.24 27.32
N LYS A 172 -5.60 -5.30 28.03
CA LYS A 172 -4.73 -6.48 28.11
C LYS A 172 -5.50 -7.70 28.64
N LYS A 173 -6.54 -7.51 29.46
CA LYS A 173 -7.41 -8.58 29.95
C LYS A 173 -8.33 -9.15 28.88
N TYR A 174 -8.70 -8.35 27.89
CA TYR A 174 -9.68 -8.72 26.87
C TYR A 174 -9.02 -9.19 25.57
N ILE A 175 -7.76 -8.80 25.33
CA ILE A 175 -7.01 -9.22 24.16
C ILE A 175 -6.26 -10.53 24.47
N PRO A 176 -6.54 -11.62 23.75
CA PRO A 176 -5.91 -12.89 24.01
C PRO A 176 -4.43 -12.88 23.58
N LYS A 177 -3.60 -13.68 24.25
CA LYS A 177 -2.16 -13.81 23.96
C LYS A 177 -1.84 -14.33 22.55
N SER A 178 -2.84 -14.81 21.82
CA SER A 178 -2.71 -15.18 20.41
C SER A 178 -2.60 -13.98 19.48
N VAL A 179 -3.00 -12.78 19.91
CA VAL A 179 -2.94 -11.56 19.09
C VAL A 179 -1.51 -11.08 18.99
N THR A 180 -0.97 -11.14 17.77
CA THR A 180 0.34 -10.61 17.40
C THR A 180 0.25 -9.31 16.62
N ASN A 181 -0.91 -9.06 15.98
CA ASN A 181 -1.15 -7.91 15.11
C ASN A 181 -2.33 -7.11 15.67
N LEU A 182 -2.05 -5.91 16.18
CA LEU A 182 -3.05 -5.04 16.81
C LEU A 182 -3.14 -3.71 16.07
N THR A 183 -4.35 -3.35 15.65
CA THR A 183 -4.67 -2.06 15.02
C THR A 183 -5.65 -1.32 15.90
N ILE A 184 -5.34 -0.09 16.29
CA ILE A 184 -6.22 0.77 17.08
C ILE A 184 -6.40 2.09 16.34
N THR A 185 -7.63 2.47 16.00
CA THR A 185 -7.85 3.66 15.15
C THR A 185 -7.77 4.97 15.91
N TYR A 186 -8.15 4.98 17.18
CA TYR A 186 -8.07 6.18 18.02
C TYR A 186 -7.73 5.82 19.46
N VAL A 187 -6.69 6.47 19.99
CA VAL A 187 -6.25 6.37 21.39
C VAL A 187 -6.07 7.78 21.94
N SER A 188 -6.79 8.10 23.01
CA SER A 188 -6.67 9.39 23.71
C SER A 188 -5.54 9.42 24.73
N LYS A 189 -5.20 8.29 25.36
CA LYS A 189 -4.13 8.15 26.35
C LYS A 189 -3.72 6.68 26.49
N PHE A 190 -2.42 6.39 26.61
CA PHE A 190 -1.95 5.15 27.22
C PHE A 190 -1.66 5.45 28.70
N ALA A 191 -2.32 4.73 29.61
CA ALA A 191 -2.00 4.74 31.03
C ALA A 191 -1.65 3.30 31.44
N GLY A 192 -0.36 2.97 31.50
CA GLY A 192 0.12 1.66 31.96
C GLY A 192 0.23 0.59 30.86
N ASP A 193 0.43 -0.66 31.29
CA ASP A 193 0.68 -1.86 30.48
C ASP A 193 -0.58 -2.37 29.76
N ILE A 194 -1.09 -1.55 28.84
CA ILE A 194 -2.39 -1.72 28.16
C ILE A 194 -2.27 -2.69 26.97
N ILE A 195 -1.12 -2.74 26.31
CA ILE A 195 -0.93 -3.57 25.11
C ILE A 195 -0.34 -4.92 25.53
N PRO A 196 -0.91 -6.07 25.13
CA PRO A 196 -0.37 -7.37 25.49
C PRO A 196 1.06 -7.61 24.96
N ASP A 197 1.88 -8.29 25.77
CA ASP A 197 3.24 -8.69 25.40
C ASP A 197 3.29 -9.69 24.21
N SER A 198 2.15 -10.19 23.75
CA SER A 198 2.09 -10.99 22.52
C SER A 198 2.17 -10.15 21.25
N VAL A 199 1.91 -8.83 21.33
CA VAL A 199 1.86 -7.95 20.17
C VAL A 199 3.26 -7.70 19.62
N ILE A 200 3.41 -7.91 18.32
CA ILE A 200 4.64 -7.72 17.54
C ILE A 200 4.46 -6.57 16.54
N ASP A 201 3.28 -6.51 15.91
CA ASP A 201 2.88 -5.48 14.96
C ASP A 201 1.80 -4.59 15.57
N LEU A 202 2.12 -3.31 15.75
CA LEU A 202 1.21 -2.33 16.32
C LEU A 202 0.95 -1.18 15.34
N HIS A 203 -0.31 -0.96 15.01
CA HIS A 203 -0.77 0.15 14.20
C HIS A 203 -1.70 1.05 15.01
N ILE A 204 -1.41 2.35 15.04
CA ILE A 204 -2.21 3.37 15.73
C ILE A 204 -2.60 4.44 14.72
N SER A 205 -3.88 4.58 14.38
CA SER A 205 -4.28 5.55 13.34
C SER A 205 -4.35 7.00 13.83
N ARG A 206 -4.73 7.24 15.10
CA ARG A 206 -4.71 8.59 15.69
C ARG A 206 -4.34 8.53 17.17
N PHE A 207 -3.33 9.30 17.54
CA PHE A 207 -2.82 9.47 18.88
C PHE A 207 -2.81 10.96 19.25
N LEU A 208 -3.42 11.32 20.38
CA LEU A 208 -3.60 12.72 20.79
C LEU A 208 -2.74 13.15 21.98
N ASN A 209 -2.06 12.23 22.67
CA ASN A 209 -1.34 12.54 23.89
C ASN A 209 0.17 12.69 23.67
N ASP A 210 0.87 13.28 24.64
CA ASP A 210 2.33 13.45 24.63
C ASP A 210 3.07 12.38 25.44
N THR A 211 2.37 11.63 26.31
CA THR A 211 2.98 10.55 27.11
C THR A 211 2.60 9.16 26.60
N TRP A 212 3.62 8.34 26.34
CA TRP A 212 3.56 7.03 25.68
C TRP A 212 4.07 5.90 26.57
N ASP A 213 3.58 5.81 27.81
CA ASP A 213 3.94 4.71 28.70
C ASP A 213 3.03 3.50 28.42
N GLY A 214 3.59 2.36 28.02
CA GLY A 214 2.82 1.10 27.90
C GLY A 214 2.96 0.27 26.62
N ILE A 215 3.83 0.63 25.67
CA ILE A 215 4.10 -0.24 24.52
C ILE A 215 5.10 -1.32 24.93
N PRO A 216 4.76 -2.62 24.81
CA PRO A 216 5.63 -3.69 25.24
C PRO A 216 6.87 -3.80 24.35
N HIS A 217 7.98 -4.25 24.94
CA HIS A 217 9.25 -4.44 24.24
C HIS A 217 9.22 -5.55 23.17
N THR A 218 8.11 -6.28 23.06
CA THR A 218 7.86 -7.29 22.02
C THR A 218 7.48 -6.67 20.67
N VAL A 219 7.02 -5.40 20.66
CA VAL A 219 6.68 -4.68 19.43
C VAL A 219 7.94 -4.46 18.60
N LYS A 220 7.93 -5.02 17.39
CA LYS A 220 9.01 -4.89 16.39
C LYS A 220 8.64 -3.93 15.27
N ASN A 221 7.35 -3.79 14.97
CA ASN A 221 6.84 -2.91 13.92
C ASN A 221 5.80 -1.95 14.52
N LEU A 222 6.10 -0.66 14.47
CA LEU A 222 5.21 0.39 14.97
C LEU A 222 4.85 1.34 13.84
N ARG A 223 3.55 1.48 13.58
CA ARG A 223 3.01 2.48 12.65
C ARG A 223 2.06 3.43 13.36
N ILE A 224 2.26 4.72 13.14
CA ILE A 224 1.48 5.80 13.74
C ILE A 224 0.98 6.68 12.61
N CYS A 225 -0.33 6.72 12.35
CA CYS A 225 -0.84 7.52 11.24
C CYS A 225 -0.95 9.00 11.59
N LYS A 226 -1.42 9.36 12.79
CA LYS A 226 -1.51 10.77 13.21
C LYS A 226 -1.07 10.93 14.65
N GLY A 227 0.06 11.57 14.90
CA GLY A 227 0.57 11.80 16.27
C GLY A 227 2.02 12.29 16.30
N THR A 228 2.53 12.51 17.51
CA THR A 228 3.96 12.75 17.78
C THR A 228 4.67 11.45 18.09
N LEU A 229 5.99 11.38 17.90
CA LEU A 229 6.78 10.22 18.32
C LEU A 229 6.81 10.13 19.85
N PRO A 230 6.66 8.93 20.44
CA PRO A 230 6.89 8.72 21.87
C PRO A 230 8.27 9.18 22.31
N PRO A 231 8.43 9.81 23.49
CA PRO A 231 9.75 10.09 24.07
C PRO A 231 10.59 8.82 24.32
N THR A 232 9.95 7.65 24.43
CA THR A 232 10.60 6.34 24.59
C THR A 232 10.03 5.33 23.60
N VAL A 233 10.89 4.78 22.74
CA VAL A 233 10.51 3.71 21.81
C VAL A 233 10.82 2.32 22.38
N PRO A 234 10.06 1.27 22.00
CA PRO A 234 10.36 -0.10 22.41
C PRO A 234 11.79 -0.49 22.02
N ILE A 235 12.53 -1.13 22.94
CA ILE A 235 13.95 -1.43 22.74
C ILE A 235 14.22 -2.33 21.53
N ASN A 236 13.31 -3.25 21.20
CA ASN A 236 13.48 -4.18 20.06
C ASN A 236 12.80 -3.70 18.77
N LEU A 237 12.47 -2.41 18.68
CA LEU A 237 11.79 -1.86 17.51
C LEU A 237 12.70 -1.94 16.28
N THR A 238 12.22 -2.62 15.24
CA THR A 238 12.95 -2.81 13.98
C THR A 238 12.41 -1.94 12.85
N ARG A 239 11.13 -1.57 12.89
CA ARG A 239 10.48 -0.68 11.92
C ARG A 239 9.60 0.34 12.61
N LEU A 240 9.75 1.59 12.20
CA LEU A 240 8.99 2.73 12.70
C LEU A 240 8.50 3.55 11.51
N ARG A 241 7.19 3.78 11.46
CA ARG A 241 6.55 4.62 10.44
C ARG A 241 5.61 5.61 11.08
N ILE A 242 5.81 6.89 10.80
CA ILE A 242 4.93 7.98 11.19
C ILE A 242 4.39 8.60 9.91
N ASP A 243 3.08 8.62 9.71
CA ASP A 243 2.47 9.16 8.47
C ASP A 243 2.23 10.67 8.59
N TYR A 244 1.48 11.11 9.60
CA TYR A 244 1.13 12.51 9.85
C TYR A 244 1.48 12.90 11.29
N GLY A 245 2.00 14.11 11.50
CA GLY A 245 2.41 14.57 12.82
C GLY A 245 2.88 16.01 12.81
N HIS A 246 3.50 16.43 13.90
CA HIS A 246 4.34 17.62 13.94
C HIS A 246 5.81 17.20 13.87
N ASP A 247 6.71 18.19 13.75
CA ASP A 247 8.15 17.96 13.87
C ASP A 247 8.50 17.19 15.14
N VAL A 248 9.27 16.12 14.97
CA VAL A 248 9.70 15.24 16.06
C VAL A 248 11.21 15.34 16.18
N SER A 249 11.71 15.70 17.37
CA SER A 249 13.15 15.58 17.64
C SER A 249 13.57 14.11 17.75
N LEU A 250 14.49 13.66 16.90
CA LEU A 250 15.01 12.30 16.94
C LEU A 250 16.04 12.07 18.07
N GLY A 251 16.69 13.13 18.57
CA GLY A 251 17.89 13.03 19.40
C GLY A 251 17.72 12.47 20.83
N ALA A 252 16.50 12.26 21.30
CA ALA A 252 16.23 11.70 22.64
C ALA A 252 15.99 10.17 22.65
N HIS A 253 15.94 9.53 21.49
CA HIS A 253 15.42 8.16 21.36
C HIS A 253 16.53 7.14 21.15
N ASN A 254 16.40 5.98 21.81
CA ASN A 254 17.30 4.85 21.61
C ASN A 254 16.77 3.96 20.47
N PHE A 255 17.40 4.03 19.29
CA PHE A 255 17.02 3.27 18.11
C PHE A 255 17.94 2.07 17.80
N ASN A 256 18.58 1.45 18.79
CA ASN A 256 19.66 0.46 18.57
C ASN A 256 19.39 -0.64 17.52
N TYR A 257 18.15 -1.10 17.35
CA TYR A 257 17.79 -2.19 16.42
C TYR A 257 16.94 -1.74 15.23
N LEU A 258 16.73 -0.43 15.05
CA LEU A 258 15.85 0.09 14.01
C LEU A 258 16.50 -0.05 12.63
N THR A 259 15.85 -0.79 11.76
CA THR A 259 16.31 -1.05 10.38
C THR A 259 15.55 -0.23 9.35
N HIS A 260 14.28 0.13 9.62
CA HIS A 260 13.44 0.94 8.73
C HIS A 260 12.84 2.12 9.51
N LEU A 261 13.03 3.33 8.97
CA LEU A 261 12.47 4.56 9.51
C LEU A 261 11.75 5.32 8.40
N SER A 262 10.48 5.67 8.64
CA SER A 262 9.69 6.56 7.81
C SER A 262 9.15 7.68 8.68
N LEU A 263 9.56 8.91 8.38
CA LEU A 263 9.12 10.12 9.07
C LEU A 263 7.91 10.74 8.37
N ASN A 264 7.17 11.55 9.12
CA ASN A 264 5.92 12.16 8.67
C ASN A 264 6.13 13.26 7.63
N ASP A 265 5.08 13.57 6.88
CA ASP A 265 5.11 14.52 5.76
C ASP A 265 5.54 15.95 6.15
N THR A 266 5.39 16.35 7.42
CA THR A 266 5.77 17.70 7.88
C THR A 266 7.17 17.78 8.49
N PHE A 267 7.86 16.64 8.65
CA PHE A 267 9.16 16.59 9.33
C PHE A 267 10.23 17.38 8.57
N ASN A 268 10.80 18.40 9.20
CA ASN A 268 11.84 19.25 8.61
C ASN A 268 12.96 19.64 9.60
N MET A 269 13.16 18.82 10.64
CA MET A 269 14.26 19.02 11.59
C MET A 269 15.58 18.44 11.08
N THR A 270 16.71 19.02 11.50
CA THR A 270 18.05 18.54 11.16
C THR A 270 18.31 17.14 11.74
N ILE A 271 18.90 16.26 10.92
CA ILE A 271 19.32 14.92 11.32
C ILE A 271 20.83 14.92 11.56
N ASN A 272 21.24 14.77 12.83
CA ASN A 272 22.65 14.72 13.24
C ASN A 272 23.16 13.27 13.31
N GLU A 273 24.48 13.08 13.40
CA GLU A 273 25.14 11.76 13.40
C GLU A 273 24.55 10.76 14.41
N ASN A 274 24.14 11.26 15.58
CA ASN A 274 23.63 10.42 16.66
C ASN A 274 22.11 10.18 16.60
N HIS A 275 21.40 10.76 15.64
CA HIS A 275 19.94 10.65 15.55
C HIS A 275 19.48 9.35 14.88
N LEU A 276 20.32 8.73 14.05
CA LEU A 276 20.00 7.51 13.32
C LEU A 276 20.92 6.37 13.75
N PRO A 277 20.40 5.15 13.97
CA PRO A 277 21.21 4.03 14.40
C PRO A 277 22.02 3.43 13.25
N LEU A 278 23.14 2.80 13.59
CA LEU A 278 24.02 2.13 12.61
C LEU A 278 23.34 0.94 11.90
N THR A 279 22.26 0.42 12.48
CA THR A 279 21.45 -0.69 11.94
C THR A 279 20.45 -0.25 10.86
N LEU A 280 20.29 1.06 10.62
CA LEU A 280 19.33 1.59 9.68
C LEU A 280 19.71 1.26 8.22
N THR A 281 18.79 0.61 7.52
CA THR A 281 18.95 0.20 6.11
C THR A 281 17.98 0.92 5.18
N HIS A 282 16.82 1.36 5.68
CA HIS A 282 15.79 2.04 4.90
C HIS A 282 15.37 3.34 5.59
N LEU A 283 15.53 4.46 4.90
CA LEU A 283 15.11 5.78 5.37
C LEU A 283 14.15 6.42 4.38
N THR A 284 13.02 6.90 4.89
CA THR A 284 12.04 7.72 4.16
C THR A 284 11.83 9.01 4.93
N LEU A 285 12.15 10.13 4.29
CA LEU A 285 11.93 11.48 4.81
C LEU A 285 10.67 12.05 4.17
N GLY A 286 9.85 12.72 4.99
CA GLY A 286 8.56 13.23 4.57
C GLY A 286 8.65 14.46 3.66
N ASP A 287 7.49 14.83 3.11
CA ASP A 287 7.34 15.79 2.01
C ASP A 287 7.96 17.17 2.29
N ASP A 288 7.90 17.68 3.51
CA ASP A 288 8.41 19.01 3.87
C ASP A 288 9.92 19.04 4.19
N PHE A 289 10.58 17.88 4.25
CA PHE A 289 11.99 17.80 4.65
C PHE A 289 12.91 18.49 3.63
N ASN A 290 13.68 19.48 4.08
CA ASN A 290 14.64 20.22 3.26
C ASN A 290 15.93 20.60 4.01
N GLN A 291 16.37 19.75 4.94
CA GLN A 291 17.63 19.92 5.67
C GLN A 291 18.77 19.13 5.02
N SER A 292 20.02 19.56 5.22
CA SER A 292 21.20 18.83 4.70
C SER A 292 21.37 17.46 5.39
N ILE A 293 21.93 16.48 4.65
CA ILE A 293 22.10 15.07 5.07
C ILE A 293 23.61 14.74 5.26
N GLU A 294 24.41 15.75 5.58
CA GLU A 294 25.89 15.66 5.68
C GLU A 294 26.41 14.66 6.73
N PHE A 295 25.57 14.27 7.69
CA PHE A 295 25.97 13.55 8.91
C PHE A 295 25.28 12.18 9.08
N CYS A 296 24.58 11.67 8.07
CA CYS A 296 23.99 10.33 8.17
C CYS A 296 25.06 9.27 7.98
N ASN A 297 25.24 8.35 8.94
CA ASN A 297 26.12 7.19 8.75
C ASN A 297 25.63 6.35 7.55
N PRO A 298 26.27 6.43 6.37
CA PRO A 298 25.66 6.00 5.13
C PRO A 298 26.05 4.57 4.75
N HIS A 299 26.94 3.94 5.52
CA HIS A 299 27.63 2.70 5.14
C HIS A 299 26.71 1.48 5.10
N HIS A 300 25.58 1.51 5.78
CA HIS A 300 24.59 0.42 5.81
C HIS A 300 23.27 0.78 5.14
N LEU A 301 23.08 2.03 4.73
CA LEU A 301 21.84 2.50 4.13
C LEU A 301 21.69 1.93 2.71
N GLN A 302 20.64 1.16 2.50
CA GLN A 302 20.32 0.47 1.24
C GLN A 302 19.22 1.21 0.44
N SER A 303 18.31 1.89 1.13
CA SER A 303 17.22 2.64 0.50
C SER A 303 17.06 4.01 1.13
N LEU A 304 17.00 5.04 0.29
CA LEU A 304 16.77 6.43 0.67
C LEU A 304 15.66 7.03 -0.20
N ILE A 305 14.61 7.51 0.46
CA ILE A 305 13.51 8.25 -0.17
C ILE A 305 13.48 9.64 0.45
N LEU A 306 13.62 10.65 -0.40
CA LEU A 306 13.60 12.07 -0.05
C LEU A 306 12.26 12.65 -0.45
N GLY A 307 11.64 13.40 0.46
CA GLY A 307 10.33 14.00 0.26
C GLY A 307 10.31 15.15 -0.75
N ASP A 308 9.10 15.64 -1.04
CA ASP A 308 8.82 16.53 -2.15
C ASP A 308 9.57 17.87 -2.14
N LYS A 309 9.80 18.49 -0.97
CA LYS A 309 10.49 19.78 -0.85
C LYS A 309 12.01 19.69 -0.74
N PHE A 310 12.57 18.48 -0.71
CA PHE A 310 14.01 18.31 -0.54
C PHE A 310 14.78 18.87 -1.75
N ASN A 311 15.57 19.92 -1.53
CA ASN A 311 16.39 20.54 -2.57
C ASN A 311 17.78 20.96 -2.07
N GLN A 312 18.33 20.20 -1.12
CA GLN A 312 19.70 20.39 -0.64
C GLN A 312 20.70 19.56 -1.46
N PRO A 313 21.93 20.06 -1.68
CA PRO A 313 22.96 19.28 -2.37
C PRO A 313 23.33 18.04 -1.55
N ILE A 314 23.38 16.88 -2.21
CA ILE A 314 23.96 15.68 -1.61
C ILE A 314 25.47 15.89 -1.57
N LYS A 315 26.09 15.88 -0.39
CA LYS A 315 27.56 15.95 -0.22
C LYS A 315 28.16 14.63 0.26
N THR A 316 27.38 13.86 1.02
CA THR A 316 27.74 12.55 1.56
C THR A 316 27.82 11.49 0.46
N THR A 317 28.74 10.53 0.62
CA THR A 317 28.78 9.34 -0.22
C THR A 317 27.99 8.21 0.43
N PHE A 318 27.10 7.57 -0.33
CA PHE A 318 26.30 6.43 0.09
C PHE A 318 26.78 5.13 -0.58
N PRO A 319 27.79 4.45 0.00
CA PRO A 319 28.44 3.33 -0.66
C PRO A 319 27.56 2.09 -0.76
N SER A 320 26.58 1.89 0.12
CA SER A 320 25.74 0.67 0.11
C SER A 320 24.33 0.91 -0.46
N LEU A 321 24.06 2.12 -0.93
CA LEU A 321 22.73 2.52 -1.38
C LEU A 321 22.39 1.84 -2.70
N ALA A 322 21.31 1.06 -2.70
CA ALA A 322 20.79 0.35 -3.86
C ALA A 322 19.59 1.08 -4.47
N PHE A 323 18.78 1.78 -3.66
CA PHE A 323 17.58 2.50 -4.08
C PHE A 323 17.65 3.96 -3.63
N LEU A 324 17.48 4.88 -4.58
CA LEU A 324 17.40 6.32 -4.32
C LEU A 324 16.23 6.94 -5.08
N GLN A 325 15.36 7.61 -4.34
CA GLN A 325 14.28 8.41 -4.89
C GLN A 325 14.34 9.85 -4.35
N PHE A 326 14.28 10.81 -5.27
CA PHE A 326 14.08 12.22 -4.97
C PHE A 326 12.60 12.61 -5.14
N GLY A 327 12.13 13.52 -4.29
CA GLY A 327 10.82 14.13 -4.38
C GLY A 327 10.77 15.31 -5.37
N HIS A 328 9.59 15.92 -5.50
CA HIS A 328 9.24 16.90 -6.54
C HIS A 328 10.27 18.00 -6.84
N ASP A 329 10.80 18.69 -5.82
CA ASP A 329 11.56 19.94 -5.94
C ASP A 329 13.08 19.77 -6.14
N PHE A 330 13.60 18.55 -6.02
CA PHE A 330 15.05 18.33 -6.10
C PHE A 330 15.62 18.75 -7.46
N ASP A 331 16.51 19.74 -7.47
CA ASP A 331 17.17 20.28 -8.67
C ASP A 331 18.66 20.61 -8.41
N GLN A 332 19.34 19.75 -7.67
CA GLN A 332 20.78 19.90 -7.38
C GLN A 332 21.63 18.93 -8.20
N LEU A 333 22.90 19.30 -8.44
CA LEU A 333 23.85 18.40 -9.10
C LEU A 333 24.06 17.12 -8.26
N LEU A 334 24.03 15.97 -8.93
CA LEU A 334 24.28 14.66 -8.32
C LEU A 334 25.47 14.00 -9.01
N SER A 335 26.48 13.69 -8.22
CA SER A 335 27.72 13.09 -8.70
C SER A 335 27.65 11.55 -8.59
N PRO A 336 28.07 10.78 -9.61
CA PRO A 336 28.00 9.32 -9.55
C PRO A 336 28.87 8.73 -8.43
N GLN A 337 29.91 9.43 -7.99
CA GLN A 337 30.75 9.03 -6.85
C GLN A 337 29.98 9.05 -5.52
N GLN A 338 28.92 9.85 -5.42
CA GLN A 338 28.10 9.94 -4.21
C GLN A 338 27.16 8.76 -4.05
N ILE A 339 26.81 8.09 -5.16
CA ILE A 339 25.84 6.99 -5.19
C ILE A 339 26.37 5.81 -6.05
N PRO A 340 27.57 5.29 -5.75
CA PRO A 340 28.32 4.42 -6.66
C PRO A 340 27.65 3.06 -6.92
N ASN A 341 26.79 2.61 -6.00
CA ASN A 341 26.18 1.29 -6.04
C ASN A 341 24.66 1.30 -6.26
N VAL A 342 24.07 2.46 -6.60
CA VAL A 342 22.63 2.58 -6.83
C VAL A 342 22.22 1.77 -8.06
N THR A 343 21.17 0.96 -7.90
CA THR A 343 20.57 0.14 -8.95
C THR A 343 19.23 0.71 -9.42
N HIS A 344 18.52 1.43 -8.55
CA HIS A 344 17.25 2.08 -8.83
C HIS A 344 17.38 3.57 -8.50
N LEU A 345 17.32 4.42 -9.52
CA LEU A 345 17.46 5.87 -9.39
C LEU A 345 16.23 6.55 -9.98
N ARG A 346 15.51 7.30 -9.13
CA ARG A 346 14.34 8.08 -9.52
C ARG A 346 14.53 9.55 -9.16
N PHE A 347 14.53 10.39 -10.17
CA PHE A 347 14.50 11.85 -10.00
C PHE A 347 13.06 12.36 -9.86
N GLY A 348 12.93 13.47 -9.14
CA GLY A 348 11.68 14.21 -9.00
C GLY A 348 11.35 15.07 -10.21
N THR A 349 10.11 15.56 -10.24
CA THR A 349 9.52 16.32 -11.35
C THR A 349 10.34 17.53 -11.78
N SER A 350 10.96 18.24 -10.84
CA SER A 350 11.68 19.49 -11.12
C SER A 350 13.14 19.32 -11.53
N PHE A 351 13.72 18.13 -11.39
CA PHE A 351 15.12 17.89 -11.69
C PHE A 351 15.48 18.23 -13.13
N ASN A 352 16.39 19.18 -13.33
CA ASN A 352 16.85 19.61 -14.64
C ASN A 352 18.34 20.00 -14.64
N GLN A 353 19.17 19.26 -13.90
CA GLN A 353 20.63 19.43 -13.91
C GLN A 353 21.32 18.43 -14.83
N ASN A 354 22.54 18.76 -15.26
CA ASN A 354 23.40 17.79 -15.94
C ASN A 354 23.76 16.66 -14.95
N VAL A 355 23.66 15.40 -15.39
CA VAL A 355 23.93 14.24 -14.55
C VAL A 355 24.64 13.13 -15.30
N THR A 356 25.60 12.51 -14.62
CA THR A 356 26.23 11.27 -15.08
C THR A 356 25.65 10.11 -14.29
N ILE A 357 25.08 9.13 -14.98
CA ILE A 357 24.41 8.00 -14.34
C ILE A 357 25.45 6.97 -13.86
N PRO A 358 25.39 6.49 -12.60
CA PRO A 358 26.26 5.43 -12.12
C PRO A 358 26.14 4.15 -12.95
N THR A 359 27.24 3.43 -13.14
CA THR A 359 27.32 2.28 -14.05
C THR A 359 26.53 1.05 -13.58
N LYS A 360 26.00 1.04 -12.34
CA LYS A 360 25.19 -0.05 -11.79
C LYS A 360 23.68 0.21 -11.86
N VAL A 361 23.24 1.38 -12.33
CA VAL A 361 21.82 1.70 -12.44
C VAL A 361 21.14 0.78 -13.46
N THR A 362 20.11 0.07 -13.02
CA THR A 362 19.29 -0.82 -13.85
C THR A 362 17.93 -0.22 -14.16
N HIS A 363 17.37 0.56 -13.21
CA HIS A 363 16.11 1.27 -13.34
C HIS A 363 16.35 2.77 -13.17
N LEU A 364 16.10 3.52 -14.24
CA LEU A 364 16.31 4.96 -14.28
C LEU A 364 15.02 5.67 -14.65
N THR A 365 14.61 6.61 -13.79
CA THR A 365 13.44 7.46 -14.02
C THR A 365 13.83 8.93 -13.89
N PHE A 366 13.57 9.70 -14.94
CA PHE A 366 13.66 11.16 -14.93
C PHE A 366 12.29 11.79 -14.72
N GLY A 367 12.26 12.94 -14.03
CA GLY A 367 11.06 13.74 -13.86
C GLY A 367 10.75 14.65 -15.06
N ASP A 368 9.60 15.29 -15.01
CA ASP A 368 9.01 15.98 -16.16
C ASP A 368 9.86 17.09 -16.75
N LYS A 369 10.51 17.92 -15.93
CA LYS A 369 11.29 19.07 -16.38
C LYS A 369 12.65 18.70 -16.98
N PHE A 370 13.09 17.46 -16.85
CA PHE A 370 14.41 17.04 -17.31
C PHE A 370 14.51 17.15 -18.84
N ASN A 371 15.37 18.06 -19.32
CA ASN A 371 15.58 18.33 -20.74
C ASN A 371 17.05 18.52 -21.11
N LYS A 372 17.96 18.02 -20.26
CA LYS A 372 19.41 18.08 -20.51
C LYS A 372 19.88 16.97 -21.44
N TYR A 373 20.98 17.26 -22.13
CA TYR A 373 21.68 16.28 -22.95
C TYR A 373 22.26 15.17 -22.06
N LEU A 374 22.02 13.92 -22.44
CA LEU A 374 22.59 12.73 -21.81
C LEU A 374 23.68 12.17 -22.71
N ASP A 375 24.94 12.32 -22.31
CA ASP A 375 26.07 11.83 -23.11
C ASP A 375 26.04 10.31 -23.25
N ARG A 376 25.86 9.58 -22.13
CA ARG A 376 25.78 8.11 -22.11
C ARG A 376 24.83 7.62 -21.04
N ILE A 377 23.93 6.73 -21.43
CA ILE A 377 23.15 5.91 -20.50
C ILE A 377 23.91 4.57 -20.35
N PRO A 378 24.22 4.11 -19.13
CA PRO A 378 24.96 2.86 -18.92
C PRO A 378 24.27 1.64 -19.53
N GLU A 379 25.04 0.68 -20.04
CA GLU A 379 24.55 -0.60 -20.60
C GLU A 379 23.85 -1.50 -19.56
N SER A 380 23.97 -1.18 -18.27
CA SER A 380 23.24 -1.84 -17.19
C SER A 380 21.77 -1.41 -17.10
N VAL A 381 21.38 -0.29 -17.71
CA VAL A 381 20.00 0.21 -17.68
C VAL A 381 19.11 -0.71 -18.51
N THR A 382 18.13 -1.32 -17.85
CA THR A 382 17.12 -2.20 -18.44
C THR A 382 15.75 -1.53 -18.49
N HIS A 383 15.47 -0.60 -17.57
CA HIS A 383 14.21 0.13 -17.50
C HIS A 383 14.51 1.63 -17.52
N LEU A 384 14.02 2.32 -18.54
CA LEU A 384 14.18 3.76 -18.71
C LEU A 384 12.81 4.42 -18.82
N THR A 385 12.56 5.40 -17.95
CA THR A 385 11.42 6.31 -18.04
C THR A 385 11.93 7.75 -18.10
N VAL A 386 11.48 8.49 -19.11
CA VAL A 386 11.80 9.92 -19.26
C VAL A 386 10.54 10.77 -19.11
N GLY A 387 10.70 11.95 -18.52
CA GLY A 387 9.60 12.85 -18.21
C GLY A 387 9.09 13.68 -19.40
N TYR A 388 8.00 14.41 -19.16
CA TYR A 388 7.25 15.19 -20.15
C TYR A 388 8.09 16.01 -21.15
N TYR A 389 9.05 16.81 -20.68
CA TYR A 389 9.81 17.74 -21.52
C TYR A 389 11.04 17.11 -22.17
N PHE A 390 11.32 15.83 -21.92
CA PHE A 390 12.49 15.17 -22.49
C PHE A 390 12.38 15.06 -24.01
N ARG A 391 13.40 15.55 -24.70
CA ARG A 391 13.47 15.54 -26.16
C ARG A 391 14.43 14.44 -26.60
N PHE A 392 13.89 13.39 -27.22
CA PHE A 392 14.70 12.44 -27.96
C PHE A 392 15.26 13.12 -29.21
N ASP A 393 16.55 13.37 -29.21
CA ASP A 393 17.33 13.74 -30.40
C ASP A 393 18.03 12.52 -31.01
N TYR A 394 18.67 12.70 -32.17
CA TYR A 394 19.39 11.62 -32.86
C TYR A 394 20.71 11.23 -32.18
N HIS A 395 21.15 11.95 -31.15
CA HIS A 395 22.43 11.74 -30.48
C HIS A 395 22.31 10.87 -29.24
N ILE A 396 21.11 10.73 -28.66
CA ILE A 396 20.89 9.81 -27.54
C ILE A 396 21.04 8.37 -28.00
N LYS A 397 22.11 7.71 -27.53
CA LYS A 397 22.33 6.28 -27.70
C LYS A 397 21.67 5.53 -26.56
N LEU A 398 20.59 4.83 -26.87
CA LEU A 398 19.97 3.91 -25.93
C LEU A 398 20.83 2.65 -25.78
N PRO A 399 21.07 2.16 -24.55
CA PRO A 399 21.82 0.92 -24.33
C PRO A 399 21.10 -0.27 -24.95
N MET A 400 21.86 -1.31 -25.30
CA MET A 400 21.31 -2.50 -25.97
C MET A 400 20.47 -3.37 -25.04
N ASN A 401 20.67 -3.29 -23.73
CA ASN A 401 19.96 -4.13 -22.77
C ASN A 401 18.62 -3.57 -22.27
N ILE A 402 18.08 -2.49 -22.88
CA ILE A 402 16.76 -1.97 -22.50
C ILE A 402 15.67 -3.01 -22.77
N ILE A 403 14.92 -3.32 -21.73
CA ILE A 403 13.74 -4.20 -21.73
C ILE A 403 12.47 -3.36 -21.74
N SER A 404 12.44 -2.25 -20.98
CA SER A 404 11.28 -1.37 -20.85
C SER A 404 11.67 0.08 -21.13
N LEU A 405 10.95 0.71 -22.06
CA LEU A 405 11.16 2.10 -22.45
C LEU A 405 9.85 2.88 -22.42
N THR A 406 9.80 3.91 -21.57
CA THR A 406 8.71 4.88 -21.52
C THR A 406 9.18 6.19 -22.17
N TYR A 407 8.56 6.55 -23.28
CA TYR A 407 8.76 7.82 -23.98
C TYR A 407 8.03 8.97 -23.27
N SER A 408 8.54 10.17 -23.47
CA SER A 408 7.92 11.39 -22.97
C SER A 408 6.57 11.67 -23.65
N ASP A 409 5.71 12.41 -22.96
CA ASP A 409 4.43 12.87 -23.51
C ASP A 409 4.58 13.66 -24.81
N LEU A 410 5.65 14.43 -24.95
CA LEU A 410 5.94 15.22 -26.15
C LEU A 410 6.61 14.42 -27.28
N TYR A 411 6.85 13.11 -27.11
CA TYR A 411 7.44 12.30 -28.18
C TYR A 411 6.47 12.13 -29.35
N GLY A 412 6.80 12.75 -30.48
CA GLY A 412 5.98 12.74 -31.70
C GLY A 412 6.72 12.31 -32.96
N ARG A 413 7.83 11.56 -32.84
CA ARG A 413 8.63 11.11 -33.98
C ARG A 413 8.31 9.66 -34.37
N PRO A 414 8.48 9.28 -35.64
CA PRO A 414 8.40 7.88 -36.07
C PRO A 414 9.44 7.00 -35.36
N ILE A 415 9.05 5.77 -35.07
CA ILE A 415 9.81 4.75 -34.31
C ILE A 415 10.92 4.09 -35.16
N ASN A 416 11.18 4.57 -36.37
CA ASN A 416 12.03 3.92 -37.38
C ASN A 416 13.45 3.54 -36.89
N ASN A 417 13.92 4.13 -35.78
CA ASN A 417 15.23 3.92 -35.18
C ASN A 417 15.22 3.20 -33.81
N ILE A 418 14.12 2.57 -33.35
CA ILE A 418 14.19 1.64 -32.20
C ILE A 418 14.86 0.35 -32.68
N MET A 419 16.18 0.43 -32.89
CA MET A 419 17.09 -0.65 -33.28
C MET A 419 17.45 -1.57 -32.11
N ASN A 420 16.73 -1.48 -30.98
CA ASN A 420 17.00 -2.33 -29.83
C ASN A 420 16.09 -3.58 -29.89
N PRO A 421 16.63 -4.75 -30.26
CA PRO A 421 15.86 -6.00 -30.39
C PRO A 421 15.43 -6.60 -29.05
N HIS A 422 15.88 -6.05 -27.92
CA HIS A 422 15.60 -6.56 -26.58
C HIS A 422 14.45 -5.84 -25.87
N VAL A 423 13.92 -4.76 -26.45
CA VAL A 423 12.79 -4.02 -25.88
C VAL A 423 11.53 -4.87 -25.95
N LYS A 424 10.96 -5.16 -24.79
CA LYS A 424 9.71 -5.92 -24.62
C LYS A 424 8.53 -5.02 -24.30
N PHE A 425 8.75 -3.96 -23.55
CA PHE A 425 7.70 -3.05 -23.09
C PHE A 425 7.96 -1.65 -23.62
N LEU A 426 7.01 -1.13 -24.41
CA LEU A 426 7.02 0.22 -24.93
C LEU A 426 5.83 0.99 -24.37
N LYS A 427 6.09 2.17 -23.79
CA LYS A 427 5.02 3.10 -23.43
C LYS A 427 5.24 4.41 -24.16
N PHE A 428 4.27 4.83 -24.94
CA PHE A 428 4.27 6.13 -25.59
C PHE A 428 3.47 7.12 -24.78
N GLY A 429 3.97 8.35 -24.73
CA GLY A 429 3.30 9.42 -24.02
C GLY A 429 2.09 9.99 -24.77
N LYS A 430 1.39 10.92 -24.12
CA LYS A 430 0.07 11.43 -24.51
C LYS A 430 -0.08 11.94 -25.95
N TYR A 431 0.94 12.61 -26.49
CA TYR A 431 0.85 13.27 -27.80
C TYR A 431 1.47 12.45 -28.95
N PHE A 432 1.82 11.19 -28.69
CA PHE A 432 2.29 10.30 -29.74
C PHE A 432 1.20 10.08 -30.80
N SER A 433 1.56 10.36 -32.06
CA SER A 433 0.63 10.39 -33.19
C SER A 433 1.27 9.86 -34.47
N CYS A 434 2.28 8.98 -34.34
CA CYS A 434 2.93 8.32 -35.47
C CYS A 434 2.40 6.89 -35.65
N PRO A 435 2.44 6.34 -36.88
CA PRO A 435 2.05 4.96 -37.14
C PRO A 435 3.01 3.98 -36.44
N LEU A 436 2.46 2.89 -35.92
CA LEU A 436 3.23 1.80 -35.33
C LEU A 436 3.66 0.80 -36.41
N PRO A 437 4.96 0.50 -36.56
CA PRO A 437 5.41 -0.44 -37.58
C PRO A 437 5.21 -1.89 -37.15
N LEU A 438 4.85 -2.76 -38.11
CA LEU A 438 4.50 -4.16 -37.85
C LEU A 438 5.67 -5.00 -37.29
N HIS A 439 6.92 -4.60 -37.59
CA HIS A 439 8.10 -5.30 -37.09
C HIS A 439 8.19 -5.29 -35.56
N LEU A 440 7.47 -4.40 -34.84
CA LEU A 440 7.44 -4.41 -33.38
C LEU A 440 6.94 -5.76 -32.82
N LEU A 441 6.05 -6.47 -33.54
CA LEU A 441 5.55 -7.79 -33.14
C LEU A 441 6.65 -8.86 -33.01
N THR A 442 7.82 -8.63 -33.61
CA THR A 442 8.90 -9.62 -33.59
C THR A 442 9.60 -9.73 -32.22
N HIS A 443 9.55 -8.68 -31.40
CA HIS A 443 10.30 -8.61 -30.13
C HIS A 443 9.56 -7.89 -28.99
N VAL A 444 8.53 -7.07 -29.29
CA VAL A 444 7.75 -6.31 -28.30
C VAL A 444 6.56 -7.13 -27.82
N THR A 445 6.41 -7.24 -26.50
CA THR A 445 5.31 -7.96 -25.84
C THR A 445 4.15 -7.04 -25.49
N GLU A 446 4.40 -5.78 -25.18
CA GLU A 446 3.36 -4.81 -24.82
C GLU A 446 3.70 -3.39 -25.30
N ILE A 447 2.70 -2.72 -25.86
CA ILE A 447 2.71 -1.31 -26.25
C ILE A 447 1.58 -0.60 -25.51
N SER A 448 1.94 0.27 -24.57
CA SER A 448 0.99 1.15 -23.89
C SER A 448 0.84 2.47 -24.64
N LEU A 449 -0.38 2.76 -25.09
CA LEU A 449 -0.76 4.00 -25.77
C LEU A 449 -1.76 4.81 -24.94
N HIS A 450 -1.70 6.13 -25.03
CA HIS A 450 -2.76 6.97 -24.48
C HIS A 450 -4.05 6.77 -25.31
N ARG A 451 -5.21 6.84 -24.66
CA ARG A 451 -6.54 6.78 -25.32
C ARG A 451 -6.79 7.84 -26.40
N ASN A 452 -5.91 8.83 -26.53
CA ASN A 452 -6.02 9.89 -27.53
C ASN A 452 -5.35 9.50 -28.86
N TYR A 453 -4.67 8.35 -28.91
CA TYR A 453 -4.09 7.84 -30.14
C TYR A 453 -5.20 7.55 -31.16
N SER A 454 -5.19 8.27 -32.27
CA SER A 454 -6.31 8.34 -33.23
C SER A 454 -6.00 7.75 -34.60
N LEU A 455 -4.79 7.23 -34.82
CA LEU A 455 -4.43 6.57 -36.07
C LEU A 455 -4.94 5.14 -36.13
N ASP A 456 -5.23 4.68 -37.34
CA ASP A 456 -5.58 3.29 -37.59
C ASP A 456 -4.42 2.37 -37.18
N ILE A 457 -4.72 1.46 -36.26
CA ILE A 457 -3.78 0.44 -35.78
C ILE A 457 -3.98 -0.80 -36.64
N ASN A 458 -2.89 -1.38 -37.12
CA ASN A 458 -2.95 -2.67 -37.81
C ASN A 458 -3.60 -3.72 -36.90
N THR A 459 -4.55 -4.49 -37.41
CA THR A 459 -5.29 -5.51 -36.67
C THR A 459 -4.39 -6.48 -35.89
N GLU A 460 -3.21 -6.80 -36.42
CA GLU A 460 -2.23 -7.69 -35.77
C GLU A 460 -1.52 -7.08 -34.56
N LEU A 461 -1.55 -5.75 -34.40
CA LEU A 461 -0.93 -5.07 -33.26
C LEU A 461 -1.85 -5.00 -32.03
N TYR A 462 -3.18 -5.14 -32.20
CA TYR A 462 -4.13 -5.02 -31.09
C TYR A 462 -3.89 -6.06 -29.97
N GLN A 463 -3.33 -7.22 -30.28
CA GLN A 463 -2.99 -8.25 -29.29
C GLN A 463 -1.91 -7.83 -28.30
N ILE A 464 -1.07 -6.85 -28.65
CA ILE A 464 0.00 -6.34 -27.79
C ILE A 464 -0.23 -4.90 -27.34
N ILE A 465 -1.40 -4.30 -27.62
CA ILE A 465 -1.68 -2.90 -27.28
C ILE A 465 -2.55 -2.81 -26.03
N SER A 466 -2.10 -2.01 -25.07
CA SER A 466 -2.87 -1.57 -23.90
C SER A 466 -3.12 -0.05 -23.98
N PHE A 467 -4.33 0.39 -23.60
CA PHE A 467 -4.67 1.81 -23.55
C PHE A 467 -4.73 2.33 -22.13
N TYR A 468 -4.06 3.44 -21.86
CA TYR A 468 -4.10 4.13 -20.58
C TYR A 468 -4.78 5.51 -20.68
N ASN A 469 -5.27 5.98 -19.53
CA ASN A 469 -5.97 7.26 -19.39
C ASN A 469 -5.04 8.46 -19.29
#